data_AF-A0AAV9KVI2-F1
#
_entry.id   AF-A0AAV9KVI2-F1
#
_cell.length_a   1.000
_cell.length_b   1.000
_cell.length_c   1.000
_cell.angle_alpha   90.00
_cell.angle_beta   90.00
_cell.angle_gamma   90.00
#
_symmetry.space_group_name_H-M   'P 1'
#
loop_
_entity.id
_entity.type
_entity.pdbx_description
1 polymer ?
#
loop_
_entity_poly.entity_id
_entity_poly.type
_entity_poly.pdbx_seq_one_letter_code
_entity_poly.pdbx_strand_id
1 'polypeptide(L)'
;MNRRRGRSGSKPSLDEVSSDFQGNTNEEQCALVSSSSSGKVSKTQVKSFDSANRNVNSKVVRSRKSRKEVVSDEAICINKESNSEALVALTAGFSSDSLKDEEIEVGVVSVVGGIEQYNYILIRNHIITKWHENVSIWVTKDMFVDVIPERCSGLLDFAYNYLLSYEYVNFGVALAIKDKIPTRSSKGRVIVIGAGLARLAAARQLMLFGFEVIVLEGRKRVGGRVYTKKMEGGNKVAAADLGGSVLTGTLGNPLGLLARQLSYTLHTVRDQCPLYGMLANFIHFIPYEVYTTIVKPTDQVDS
;
A
#
# COMPACT_ATOMS: atom_id res chain seq x y z
N MET A 1 -57.68 35.26 -28.90
CA MET A 1 -58.72 36.05 -28.19
C MET A 1 -59.92 35.14 -27.92
N ASN A 2 -60.60 35.28 -26.77
CA ASN A 2 -61.76 34.50 -26.26
C ASN A 2 -61.48 32.99 -25.98
N ARG A 3 -61.63 32.45 -24.74
CA ARG A 3 -62.80 32.30 -23.80
C ARG A 3 -63.67 31.08 -24.21
N ARG A 4 -64.05 30.10 -23.35
CA ARG A 4 -64.29 30.03 -21.87
C ARG A 4 -64.33 28.55 -21.34
N ARG A 5 -64.02 28.33 -20.03
CA ARG A 5 -64.59 27.42 -18.97
C ARG A 5 -65.09 25.99 -19.34
N GLY A 6 -64.97 24.92 -18.53
CA GLY A 6 -64.54 24.61 -17.14
C GLY A 6 -64.52 23.05 -16.97
N ARG A 7 -64.49 22.36 -15.81
CA ARG A 7 -64.60 22.67 -14.36
C ARG A 7 -64.20 21.42 -13.51
N SER A 8 -63.58 21.63 -12.33
CA SER A 8 -63.59 20.82 -11.07
C SER A 8 -63.28 19.29 -11.01
N GLY A 9 -62.47 18.91 -10.01
CA GLY A 9 -62.30 17.54 -9.47
C GLY A 9 -60.98 17.36 -8.67
N SER A 10 -60.79 18.08 -7.55
CA SER A 10 -60.83 17.55 -6.16
C SER A 10 -59.64 16.68 -5.72
N LYS A 11 -58.79 17.23 -4.82
CA LYS A 11 -57.77 16.50 -4.03
C LYS A 11 -58.42 15.52 -3.02
N PRO A 12 -57.63 14.67 -2.36
CA PRO A 12 -57.21 15.07 -1.01
C PRO A 12 -55.68 15.01 -0.78
N SER A 13 -55.24 15.85 0.15
CA SER A 13 -53.98 15.79 0.89
C SER A 13 -54.32 15.57 2.37
N LEU A 14 -53.41 14.99 3.14
CA LEU A 14 -53.15 15.08 4.60
C LEU A 14 -51.92 14.15 4.79
N ASP A 15 -50.73 14.61 5.22
CA ASP A 15 -50.32 14.89 6.62
C ASP A 15 -50.19 13.56 7.41
N GLU A 16 -49.21 13.28 8.28
CA GLU A 16 -48.04 13.99 8.81
C GLU A 16 -47.15 12.93 9.50
N VAL A 17 -45.80 12.96 9.40
CA VAL A 17 -44.90 12.44 10.47
C VAL A 17 -43.62 13.27 10.48
N SER A 18 -43.35 13.90 11.62
CA SER A 18 -42.10 14.58 11.96
C SER A 18 -41.16 13.66 12.75
N SER A 19 -39.89 14.07 12.81
CA SER A 19 -38.72 13.49 13.51
C SER A 19 -37.93 12.40 12.72
N ASP A 20 -36.60 12.28 12.89
CA ASP A 20 -35.69 13.16 13.64
C ASP A 20 -34.30 13.28 12.99
N PHE A 21 -33.53 14.30 13.42
CA PHE A 21 -32.17 14.56 13.00
C PHE A 21 -31.20 14.02 14.04
N GLN A 22 -30.62 12.83 13.82
CA GLN A 22 -29.44 12.37 14.56
C GLN A 22 -28.40 11.81 13.59
N GLY A 23 -27.33 12.58 13.39
CA GLY A 23 -26.14 12.08 12.71
C GLY A 23 -25.39 11.14 13.64
N ASN A 24 -25.03 9.96 13.15
CA ASN A 24 -24.20 9.01 13.88
C ASN A 24 -22.88 8.80 13.14
N THR A 25 -21.84 9.52 13.56
CA THR A 25 -20.44 9.26 13.19
C THR A 25 -19.95 8.04 13.95
N ASN A 26 -20.21 6.85 13.40
CA ASN A 26 -19.62 5.63 13.93
C ASN A 26 -18.22 5.41 13.34
N GLU A 27 -17.21 5.78 14.13
CA GLU A 27 -15.87 5.22 13.98
C GLU A 27 -15.90 3.73 14.35
N GLU A 28 -16.08 2.84 13.37
CA GLU A 28 -15.98 1.41 13.63
C GLU A 28 -14.51 0.96 13.67
N GLN A 29 -13.98 0.86 14.89
CA GLN A 29 -12.80 0.07 15.19
C GLN A 29 -13.05 -1.39 14.80
N CYS A 30 -12.25 -1.94 13.88
CA CYS A 30 -12.31 -3.37 13.56
C CYS A 30 -11.85 -4.22 14.74
N ALA A 31 -12.80 -4.74 15.53
CA ALA A 31 -12.55 -5.79 16.51
C ALA A 31 -12.21 -7.11 15.80
N LEU A 32 -10.99 -7.60 15.98
CA LEU A 32 -10.57 -8.92 15.48
C LEU A 32 -11.16 -10.02 16.36
N VAL A 33 -12.12 -10.78 15.81
CA VAL A 33 -12.71 -11.96 16.47
C VAL A 33 -11.77 -13.15 16.32
N SER A 34 -11.19 -13.60 17.43
CA SER A 34 -10.38 -14.82 17.49
C SER A 34 -11.26 -16.08 17.50
N SER A 35 -11.49 -16.70 16.33
CA SER A 35 -12.22 -17.96 16.24
C SER A 35 -11.33 -19.17 16.58
N SER A 36 -11.44 -19.68 17.80
CA SER A 36 -10.74 -20.89 18.24
C SER A 36 -11.43 -22.17 17.74
N SER A 37 -10.80 -22.89 16.80
CA SER A 37 -11.25 -24.23 16.39
C SER A 37 -10.60 -25.33 17.25
N SER A 38 -11.40 -25.99 18.10
CA SER A 38 -10.94 -27.04 19.01
C SER A 38 -10.67 -28.37 18.30
N GLY A 39 -9.41 -28.82 18.27
CA GLY A 39 -9.01 -30.18 17.89
C GLY A 39 -8.26 -30.87 19.03
N LYS A 40 -8.82 -31.97 19.57
CA LYS A 40 -8.15 -32.80 20.59
C LYS A 40 -7.20 -33.79 19.92
N VAL A 41 -5.97 -33.96 20.42
CA VAL A 41 -5.26 -35.25 20.44
C VAL A 41 -4.20 -35.29 21.56
N SER A 42 -4.24 -36.39 22.32
CA SER A 42 -3.21 -37.06 23.14
C SER A 42 -2.13 -36.30 23.94
N LYS A 43 -2.13 -36.55 25.25
CA LYS A 43 -1.05 -36.27 26.21
C LYS A 43 0.24 -37.04 25.88
N THR A 44 1.40 -36.44 26.13
CA THR A 44 2.60 -37.16 26.61
C THR A 44 3.39 -36.23 27.53
N GLN A 45 3.67 -36.69 28.75
CA GLN A 45 4.60 -36.01 29.67
C GLN A 45 6.05 -36.33 29.27
N VAL A 46 7.02 -35.46 29.58
CA VAL A 46 8.23 -35.82 30.35
C VAL A 46 9.07 -34.57 30.71
N LYS A 47 9.18 -34.38 32.03
CA LYS A 47 10.29 -33.84 32.86
C LYS A 47 11.02 -32.54 32.49
N SER A 48 11.04 -31.64 33.48
CA SER A 48 12.09 -30.63 33.63
C SER A 48 13.47 -31.28 33.87
N PHE A 49 14.52 -30.51 33.59
CA PHE A 49 15.85 -30.72 34.14
C PHE A 49 16.48 -29.37 34.47
N ASP A 50 16.55 -29.05 35.76
CA ASP A 50 17.53 -28.09 36.27
C ASP A 50 18.93 -28.72 36.23
N SER A 51 19.94 -27.91 35.95
CA SER A 51 21.30 -28.18 36.40
C SER A 51 22.12 -26.90 36.47
N ALA A 52 22.57 -26.59 37.69
CA ALA A 52 23.41 -25.44 37.97
C ALA A 52 24.90 -25.77 37.86
N ASN A 53 25.70 -24.70 37.83
CA ASN A 53 27.03 -24.60 38.44
C ASN A 53 28.23 -25.20 37.66
N ARG A 54 29.16 -24.35 37.21
CA ARG A 54 30.43 -24.08 37.95
C ARG A 54 31.34 -23.05 37.30
N ASN A 55 31.94 -22.24 38.16
CA ASN A 55 33.06 -21.34 37.87
C ASN A 55 34.36 -22.14 37.64
N VAL A 56 35.13 -21.83 36.60
CA VAL A 56 36.57 -22.17 36.51
C VAL A 56 37.32 -20.96 35.95
N ASN A 57 38.39 -20.57 36.64
CA ASN A 57 39.19 -19.38 36.35
C ASN A 57 40.57 -19.82 35.84
N SER A 58 41.00 -19.40 34.63
CA SER A 58 42.35 -19.67 34.14
C SER A 58 42.93 -18.61 33.18
N LYS A 59 43.92 -17.88 33.72
CA LYS A 59 45.16 -17.38 33.10
C LYS A 59 45.12 -16.60 31.78
N VAL A 60 45.45 -15.32 31.93
CA VAL A 60 45.93 -14.38 30.91
C VAL A 60 47.03 -14.96 30.00
N VAL A 61 46.85 -14.81 28.69
CA VAL A 61 47.94 -14.75 27.70
C VAL A 61 47.75 -13.48 26.86
N ARG A 62 48.77 -12.62 26.83
CA ARG A 62 48.76 -11.39 26.03
C ARG A 62 49.21 -11.69 24.60
N SER A 63 48.35 -11.48 23.61
CA SER A 63 48.76 -11.27 22.21
C SER A 63 48.26 -9.92 21.70
N ARG A 64 49.01 -9.31 20.78
CA ARG A 64 48.79 -7.93 20.32
C ARG A 64 47.56 -7.85 19.43
N LYS A 65 46.48 -7.22 19.91
CA LYS A 65 45.27 -6.97 19.10
C LYS A 65 45.49 -5.75 18.20
N SER A 66 45.50 -5.96 16.89
CA SER A 66 45.29 -4.88 15.93
C SER A 66 43.86 -4.33 16.10
N ARG A 67 43.69 -3.00 15.99
CA ARG A 67 42.37 -2.37 16.02
C ARG A 67 41.62 -2.68 14.72
N LYS A 68 40.81 -3.74 14.73
CA LYS A 68 39.52 -3.70 14.02
C LYS A 68 38.57 -2.89 14.88
N GLU A 69 37.85 -1.94 14.27
CA GLU A 69 36.66 -1.39 14.89
C GLU A 69 35.64 -2.51 15.04
N VAL A 70 35.21 -2.74 16.27
CA VAL A 70 34.15 -3.70 16.58
C VAL A 70 32.86 -2.90 16.48
N VAL A 71 32.08 -3.14 15.42
CA VAL A 71 30.68 -2.74 15.39
C VAL A 71 30.02 -3.32 16.64
N SER A 72 29.44 -2.48 17.49
CA SER A 72 28.83 -2.92 18.74
C SER A 72 27.70 -3.92 18.45
N ASP A 73 27.80 -5.13 19.03
CA ASP A 73 26.90 -6.29 18.82
C ASP A 73 25.44 -6.09 19.31
N GLU A 74 25.01 -4.85 19.54
CA GLU A 74 23.71 -4.50 20.11
C GLU A 74 22.69 -4.14 19.03
N ALA A 75 21.48 -4.69 19.20
CA ALA A 75 20.32 -4.36 18.39
C ALA A 75 19.93 -2.89 18.59
N ILE A 76 19.56 -2.20 17.52
CA ILE A 76 18.96 -0.86 17.62
C ILE A 76 17.50 -0.97 18.07
N CYS A 77 17.04 0.03 18.82
CA CYS A 77 15.63 0.23 19.13
C CYS A 77 15.22 1.58 18.54
N ILE A 78 14.61 1.56 17.35
CA ILE A 78 14.14 2.75 16.64
C ILE A 78 12.77 3.18 17.17
N ASN A 79 11.86 2.21 17.28
CA ASN A 79 10.49 2.39 17.74
C ASN A 79 10.14 1.29 18.75
N LYS A 80 9.36 1.64 19.78
CA LYS A 80 8.81 0.68 20.76
C LYS A 80 7.78 -0.27 20.15
N GLU A 81 7.19 0.11 19.03
CA GLU A 81 6.16 -0.65 18.31
C GLU A 81 6.69 -1.30 17.02
N SER A 82 7.89 -1.88 17.06
CA SER A 82 8.54 -2.54 15.90
C SER A 82 7.65 -3.57 15.18
N ASN A 83 6.71 -4.21 15.89
CA ASN A 83 5.73 -5.14 15.32
C ASN A 83 4.75 -4.45 14.36
N SER A 84 4.38 -3.19 14.61
CA SER A 84 3.50 -2.42 13.72
C SER A 84 4.20 -2.12 12.39
N GLU A 85 5.47 -1.73 12.45
CA GLU A 85 6.29 -1.44 11.27
C GLU A 85 6.54 -2.69 10.44
N ALA A 86 6.77 -3.84 11.11
CA ALA A 86 6.87 -5.14 10.46
C ALA A 86 5.58 -5.51 9.71
N LEU A 87 4.40 -5.24 10.26
CA LEU A 87 3.12 -5.46 9.57
C LEU A 87 2.95 -4.54 8.35
N VAL A 88 3.37 -3.27 8.43
CA VAL A 88 3.33 -2.36 7.28
C VAL A 88 4.31 -2.81 6.19
N ALA A 89 5.54 -3.19 6.55
CA ALA A 89 6.52 -3.74 5.62
C ALA A 89 6.06 -5.06 4.97
N LEU A 90 5.31 -5.89 5.71
CA LEU A 90 4.67 -7.10 5.17
C LEU A 90 3.66 -6.77 4.06
N THR A 91 2.93 -5.65 4.17
CA THR A 91 2.08 -5.20 3.05
C THR A 91 2.91 -4.81 1.82
N ALA A 92 4.08 -4.22 1.99
CA ALA A 92 5.03 -3.97 0.89
C ALA A 92 5.76 -5.26 0.40
N GLY A 93 5.41 -6.43 0.95
CA GLY A 93 5.92 -7.73 0.54
C GLY A 93 7.25 -8.14 1.17
N PHE A 94 7.66 -7.53 2.28
CA PHE A 94 8.89 -7.88 3.01
C PHE A 94 8.59 -8.75 4.23
N SER A 95 9.44 -9.74 4.52
CA SER A 95 9.32 -10.47 5.79
C SER A 95 9.80 -9.63 6.97
N SER A 96 9.27 -9.92 8.15
CA SER A 96 9.66 -9.29 9.42
C SER A 96 11.03 -9.75 9.95
N ASP A 97 11.57 -10.86 9.45
CA ASP A 97 12.74 -11.57 9.99
C ASP A 97 13.84 -11.88 8.96
N SER A 98 13.51 -11.80 7.67
CA SER A 98 14.34 -12.26 6.57
C SER A 98 14.43 -11.23 5.44
N LEU A 99 15.53 -11.34 4.69
CA LEU A 99 15.79 -10.56 3.48
C LEU A 99 15.16 -11.26 2.27
N LYS A 100 14.73 -10.48 1.29
CA LYS A 100 14.42 -10.98 -0.06
C LYS A 100 15.67 -11.43 -0.79
N ASP A 101 15.50 -12.28 -1.80
CA ASP A 101 16.58 -12.67 -2.70
C ASP A 101 17.22 -11.44 -3.37
N GLU A 102 16.42 -10.44 -3.81
CA GLU A 102 16.95 -9.22 -4.41
C GLU A 102 17.72 -8.33 -3.41
N GLU A 103 17.38 -8.37 -2.12
CA GLU A 103 18.13 -7.67 -1.06
C GLU A 103 19.51 -8.33 -0.84
N ILE A 104 19.55 -9.66 -0.90
CA ILE A 104 20.78 -10.46 -0.77
C ILE A 104 21.67 -10.27 -2.01
N GLU A 105 21.11 -10.30 -3.23
CA GLU A 105 21.84 -10.08 -4.49
C GLU A 105 22.48 -8.70 -4.59
N VAL A 106 21.80 -7.65 -4.09
CA VAL A 106 22.34 -6.28 -4.02
C VAL A 106 23.42 -6.15 -2.94
N GLY A 107 23.48 -7.07 -1.97
CA GLY A 107 24.44 -7.03 -0.87
C GLY A 107 24.14 -5.92 0.14
N VAL A 108 22.87 -5.72 0.50
CA VAL A 108 22.46 -4.67 1.47
C VAL A 108 23.03 -4.86 2.89
N VAL A 109 23.59 -6.04 3.17
CA VAL A 109 24.36 -6.38 4.37
C VAL A 109 25.59 -7.20 4.00
N SER A 110 26.63 -7.11 4.81
CA SER A 110 27.92 -7.80 4.59
C SER A 110 27.81 -9.31 4.77
N VAL A 111 26.98 -9.77 5.71
CA VAL A 111 26.72 -11.19 5.98
C VAL A 111 25.23 -11.41 6.24
N VAL A 112 24.65 -12.44 5.62
CA VAL A 112 23.26 -12.86 5.87
C VAL A 112 23.17 -13.53 7.24
N GLY A 113 22.22 -13.10 8.06
CA GLY A 113 22.03 -13.49 9.46
C GLY A 113 22.78 -12.60 10.46
N GLY A 114 22.34 -12.65 11.72
CA GLY A 114 22.94 -11.87 12.80
C GLY A 114 22.48 -10.41 12.86
N ILE A 115 23.26 -9.60 13.58
CA ILE A 115 22.81 -8.27 14.06
C ILE A 115 22.76 -7.20 12.96
N GLU A 116 23.59 -7.32 11.93
CA GLU A 116 23.61 -6.41 10.78
C GLU A 116 22.30 -6.52 9.99
N GLN A 117 21.89 -7.74 9.62
CA GLN A 117 20.58 -8.02 9.01
C GLN A 117 19.43 -7.55 9.88
N TYR A 118 19.46 -7.83 11.19
CA TYR A 118 18.38 -7.43 12.09
C TYR A 118 18.21 -5.90 12.14
N ASN A 119 19.33 -5.16 12.28
CA ASN A 119 19.32 -3.70 12.27
C ASN A 119 18.88 -3.13 10.92
N TYR A 120 19.33 -3.71 9.79
CA TYR A 120 18.87 -3.33 8.45
C TYR A 120 17.35 -3.53 8.28
N ILE A 121 16.81 -4.67 8.72
CA ILE A 121 15.37 -4.96 8.63
C ILE A 121 14.55 -3.93 9.41
N LEU A 122 14.98 -3.57 10.63
CA LEU A 122 14.32 -2.51 11.41
C LEU A 122 14.33 -1.17 10.67
N ILE A 123 15.48 -0.74 10.14
CA ILE A 123 15.61 0.51 9.39
C ILE A 123 14.72 0.52 8.14
N ARG A 124 14.78 -0.54 7.34
CA ARG A 124 13.95 -0.73 6.13
C ARG A 124 12.47 -0.63 6.46
N ASN A 125 12.01 -1.36 7.48
CA ASN A 125 10.61 -1.36 7.89
C ASN A 125 10.16 0.03 8.36
N HIS A 126 11.00 0.73 9.11
CA HIS A 126 10.73 2.09 9.58
C HIS A 126 10.61 3.10 8.42
N ILE A 127 11.48 3.01 7.40
CA ILE A 127 11.41 3.86 6.19
C ILE A 127 10.11 3.60 5.41
N ILE A 128 9.73 2.33 5.21
CA ILE A 128 8.47 1.96 4.53
C ILE A 128 7.27 2.50 5.31
N THR A 129 7.23 2.31 6.62
CA THR A 129 6.17 2.86 7.48
C THR A 129 6.06 4.37 7.35
N LYS A 130 7.18 5.09 7.42
CA LYS A 130 7.20 6.56 7.29
C LYS A 130 6.61 7.05 5.98
N TRP A 131 6.83 6.33 4.88
CA TRP A 131 6.21 6.66 3.59
C TRP A 131 4.72 6.25 3.55
N HIS A 132 4.35 5.10 4.15
CA HIS A 132 2.96 4.64 4.21
C HIS A 132 2.06 5.53 5.08
N GLU A 133 2.59 6.22 6.10
CA GLU A 133 1.87 7.26 6.84
C GLU A 133 1.26 8.31 5.89
N ASN A 134 2.09 8.87 5.00
CA ASN A 134 1.68 9.86 4.02
C ASN A 134 2.37 9.65 2.67
N VAL A 135 1.74 8.84 1.82
CA VAL A 135 2.23 8.51 0.48
C VAL A 135 2.30 9.69 -0.49
N SER A 136 1.80 10.87 -0.10
CA SER A 136 1.81 12.08 -0.93
C SER A 136 3.02 12.99 -0.68
N ILE A 137 3.85 12.71 0.33
CA ILE A 137 5.14 13.39 0.56
C ILE A 137 6.32 12.54 0.10
N TRP A 138 7.42 13.20 -0.26
CA TRP A 138 8.68 12.53 -0.56
C TRP A 138 9.47 12.30 0.75
N VAL A 139 9.71 11.04 1.09
CA VAL A 139 10.55 10.67 2.23
C VAL A 139 12.02 10.84 1.86
N THR A 140 12.74 11.65 2.63
CA THR A 140 14.19 11.87 2.48
C THR A 140 14.97 11.09 3.54
N LYS A 141 16.23 10.79 3.27
CA LYS A 141 17.13 10.13 4.22
C LYS A 141 17.31 10.93 5.52
N ASP A 142 17.33 12.26 5.40
CA ASP A 142 17.56 13.20 6.50
C ASP A 142 16.50 13.08 7.60
N MET A 143 15.29 12.62 7.27
CA MET A 143 14.20 12.37 8.23
C MET A 143 14.52 11.30 9.29
N PHE A 144 15.58 10.52 9.09
CA PHE A 144 15.94 9.40 9.97
C PHE A 144 17.30 9.55 10.64
N VAL A 145 18.09 10.58 10.30
CA VAL A 145 19.47 10.75 10.80
C VAL A 145 19.51 10.95 12.32
N ASP A 146 18.53 11.64 12.89
CA ASP A 146 18.42 11.84 14.35
C ASP A 146 17.83 10.63 15.10
N VAL A 147 17.20 9.69 14.38
CA VAL A 147 16.49 8.53 14.96
C VAL A 147 17.34 7.27 14.90
N ILE A 148 18.13 7.11 13.83
CA ILE A 148 18.99 5.95 13.60
C ILE A 148 20.40 6.27 14.13
N PRO A 149 20.97 5.43 15.02
CA PRO A 149 22.31 5.66 15.55
C PRO A 149 23.36 5.78 14.44
N GLU A 150 24.31 6.73 14.58
CA GLU A 150 25.35 7.04 13.60
C GLU A 150 26.15 5.81 13.13
N ARG A 151 26.36 4.82 14.01
CA ARG A 151 26.98 3.52 13.69
C ARG A 151 26.26 2.70 12.62
N CYS A 152 24.97 2.99 12.39
CA CYS A 152 24.09 2.34 11.42
C CYS A 152 23.80 3.24 10.19
N SER A 153 24.47 4.39 10.06
CA SER A 153 24.35 5.29 8.91
C SER A 153 24.54 4.59 7.56
N GLY A 154 25.52 3.67 7.45
CA GLY A 154 25.70 2.84 6.26
C GLY A 154 24.50 1.93 5.96
N LEU A 155 23.87 1.35 6.98
CA LEU A 155 22.65 0.52 6.80
C LEU A 155 21.43 1.37 6.40
N LEU A 156 21.34 2.61 6.90
CA LEU A 156 20.36 3.60 6.42
C LEU A 156 20.61 3.97 4.95
N ASP A 157 21.86 4.18 4.54
CA ASP A 157 22.20 4.40 3.13
C ASP A 157 21.80 3.21 2.25
N PHE A 158 22.13 1.97 2.64
CA PHE A 158 21.73 0.78 1.88
C PHE A 158 20.21 0.62 1.81
N ALA A 159 19.50 0.71 2.94
CA ALA A 159 18.05 0.57 2.99
C ALA A 159 17.33 1.67 2.18
N TYR A 160 17.72 2.93 2.33
CA TYR A 160 17.12 4.04 1.60
C TYR A 160 17.36 3.91 0.09
N ASN A 161 18.60 3.62 -0.33
CA ASN A 161 18.95 3.49 -1.74
C ASN A 161 18.30 2.26 -2.39
N TYR A 162 18.21 1.13 -1.69
CA TYR A 162 17.48 -0.05 -2.16
C TYR A 162 15.99 0.26 -2.37
N LEU A 163 15.30 0.77 -1.33
CA LEU A 163 13.87 1.05 -1.39
C LEU A 163 13.51 2.10 -2.47
N LEU A 164 14.39 3.09 -2.69
CA LEU A 164 14.20 4.10 -3.73
C LEU A 164 14.47 3.55 -5.14
N SER A 165 15.49 2.70 -5.31
CA SER A 165 15.87 2.14 -6.61
C SER A 165 14.87 1.11 -7.12
N TYR A 166 14.29 0.32 -6.21
CA TYR A 166 13.32 -0.75 -6.50
C TYR A 166 11.84 -0.30 -6.38
N GLU A 167 11.57 1.01 -6.33
CA GLU A 167 10.21 1.57 -6.25
C GLU A 167 9.36 1.08 -5.06
N TYR A 168 9.96 0.80 -3.90
CA TYR A 168 9.20 0.46 -2.68
C TYR A 168 8.75 1.70 -1.89
N VAL A 169 9.41 2.85 -2.09
CA VAL A 169 8.99 4.15 -1.55
C VAL A 169 9.06 5.24 -2.62
N ASN A 170 8.44 6.39 -2.36
CA ASN A 170 8.50 7.59 -3.20
C ASN A 170 8.01 7.41 -4.65
N PHE A 171 7.24 6.36 -4.94
CA PHE A 171 6.65 6.13 -6.25
C PHE A 171 5.23 6.70 -6.38
N GLY A 172 4.76 6.79 -7.62
CA GLY A 172 3.40 7.24 -7.92
C GLY A 172 3.30 8.73 -8.25
N VAL A 173 2.09 9.26 -8.16
CA VAL A 173 1.63 10.43 -8.93
C VAL A 173 1.47 11.73 -8.12
N ALA A 174 1.72 11.70 -6.81
CA ALA A 174 1.64 12.88 -5.96
C ALA A 174 2.56 14.04 -6.41
N LEU A 175 2.18 15.28 -6.08
CA LEU A 175 2.88 16.49 -6.52
C LEU A 175 4.34 16.51 -6.03
N ALA A 176 4.58 16.24 -4.75
CA ALA A 176 5.94 16.19 -4.19
C ALA A 176 6.85 15.12 -4.83
N ILE A 177 6.28 14.12 -5.51
CA ILE A 177 7.00 13.11 -6.29
C ILE A 177 7.25 13.61 -7.71
N LYS A 178 6.26 14.27 -8.33
CA LYS A 178 6.40 14.92 -9.64
C LYS A 178 7.53 15.98 -9.61
N ASP A 179 7.63 16.74 -8.53
CA ASP A 179 8.61 17.83 -8.37
C ASP A 179 10.06 17.33 -8.20
N LYS A 180 10.26 16.02 -7.98
CA LYS A 180 11.58 15.38 -7.95
C LYS A 180 12.03 14.88 -9.32
N ILE A 181 11.16 14.90 -10.34
CA ILE A 181 11.53 14.58 -11.72
C ILE A 181 12.43 15.70 -12.25
N PRO A 182 13.67 15.41 -12.69
CA PRO A 182 14.56 16.42 -13.25
C PRO A 182 13.94 17.14 -14.46
N THR A 183 13.98 18.47 -14.45
CA THR A 183 13.48 19.31 -15.56
C THR A 183 14.36 19.27 -16.82
N ARG A 184 15.59 18.77 -16.68
CA ARG A 184 16.52 18.47 -17.78
C ARG A 184 17.04 17.05 -17.61
N SER A 185 17.07 16.30 -18.70
CA SER A 185 17.68 14.97 -18.74
C SER A 185 19.19 15.07 -18.53
N SER A 186 19.73 14.24 -17.64
CA SER A 186 21.16 14.05 -17.40
C SER A 186 21.71 12.78 -18.04
N LYS A 187 20.83 11.93 -18.58
CA LYS A 187 21.14 10.66 -19.25
C LYS A 187 20.62 10.66 -20.69
N GLY A 188 20.69 9.50 -21.36
CA GLY A 188 20.23 9.31 -22.73
C GLY A 188 18.69 9.32 -22.91
N ARG A 189 18.27 9.08 -24.16
CA ARG A 189 16.86 8.92 -24.54
C ARG A 189 16.37 7.48 -24.40
N VAL A 190 15.13 7.31 -23.96
CA VAL A 190 14.41 6.03 -23.94
C VAL A 190 13.04 6.18 -24.60
N ILE A 191 12.70 5.24 -25.50
CA ILE A 191 11.38 5.17 -26.13
C ILE A 191 10.59 4.03 -25.46
N VAL A 192 9.40 4.35 -24.95
CA VAL A 192 8.48 3.41 -24.31
C VAL A 192 7.28 3.18 -25.23
N ILE A 193 7.11 1.94 -25.72
CA ILE A 193 6.07 1.59 -26.69
C ILE A 193 4.78 1.18 -25.98
N GLY A 194 3.84 2.11 -25.88
CA GLY A 194 2.49 1.98 -25.34
C GLY A 194 2.30 2.73 -24.01
N ALA A 195 1.16 3.41 -23.85
CA ALA A 195 0.77 4.19 -22.68
C ALA A 195 -0.23 3.43 -21.78
N GLY A 196 0.02 2.12 -21.56
CA GLY A 196 -0.68 1.34 -20.55
C GLY A 196 -0.07 1.51 -19.17
N LEU A 197 -0.81 1.21 -18.10
CA LEU A 197 -0.43 1.49 -16.70
C LEU A 197 1.01 1.09 -16.34
N ALA A 198 1.42 -0.16 -16.60
CA ALA A 198 2.78 -0.65 -16.32
C ALA A 198 3.88 0.13 -17.07
N ARG A 199 3.59 0.59 -18.29
CA ARG A 199 4.55 1.35 -19.11
C ARG A 199 4.61 2.82 -18.73
N LEU A 200 3.50 3.40 -18.27
CA LEU A 200 3.48 4.74 -17.70
C LEU A 200 4.20 4.80 -16.35
N ALA A 201 4.12 3.75 -15.53
CA ALA A 201 4.93 3.61 -14.33
C ALA A 201 6.43 3.57 -14.67
N ALA A 202 6.86 2.64 -15.55
CA ALA A 202 8.25 2.53 -15.99
C ALA A 202 8.77 3.83 -16.64
N ALA A 203 7.97 4.48 -17.49
CA ALA A 203 8.31 5.78 -18.08
C ALA A 203 8.57 6.85 -17.00
N ARG A 204 7.73 6.91 -15.96
CA ARG A 204 7.87 7.87 -14.86
C ARG A 204 9.12 7.60 -14.03
N GLN A 205 9.47 6.35 -13.74
CA GLN A 205 10.71 6.03 -13.02
C GLN A 205 11.96 6.34 -13.85
N LEU A 206 11.94 6.04 -15.15
CA LEU A 206 13.03 6.44 -16.05
C LEU A 206 13.23 7.96 -16.09
N MET A 207 12.14 8.75 -16.04
CA MET A 207 12.23 10.21 -15.88
C MET A 207 12.84 10.60 -14.52
N LEU A 208 12.42 10.00 -13.41
CA LEU A 208 13.03 10.22 -12.08
C LEU A 208 14.54 9.90 -12.08
N PHE A 209 14.95 8.84 -12.80
CA PHE A 209 16.35 8.48 -13.00
C PHE A 209 17.11 9.40 -13.97
N GLY A 210 16.50 10.44 -14.53
CA GLY A 210 17.15 11.47 -15.35
C GLY A 210 17.24 11.17 -16.86
N PHE A 211 16.53 10.15 -17.36
CA PHE A 211 16.43 9.88 -18.79
C PHE A 211 15.41 10.80 -19.48
N GLU A 212 15.66 11.14 -20.75
CA GLU A 212 14.66 11.76 -21.63
C GLU A 212 13.73 10.66 -22.15
N VAL A 213 12.44 10.67 -21.77
CA VAL A 213 11.51 9.57 -22.08
C VAL A 213 10.43 10.00 -23.07
N ILE A 214 10.28 9.23 -24.15
CA ILE A 214 9.25 9.41 -25.18
C ILE A 214 8.29 8.22 -25.13
N VAL A 215 6.99 8.45 -24.93
CA VAL A 215 5.96 7.39 -24.92
C VAL A 215 5.20 7.39 -26.24
N LEU A 216 5.16 6.25 -26.93
CA LEU A 216 4.46 6.07 -28.21
C LEU A 216 3.24 5.16 -28.02
N GLU A 217 2.03 5.69 -28.11
CA GLU A 217 0.78 4.93 -28.00
C GLU A 217 0.09 4.81 -29.37
N GLY A 218 -0.34 3.60 -29.73
CA GLY A 218 -1.00 3.32 -31.02
C GLY A 218 -2.48 3.70 -31.04
N ARG A 219 -3.09 3.94 -29.88
CA ARG A 219 -4.49 4.39 -29.72
C ARG A 219 -4.56 5.90 -29.55
N LYS A 220 -5.73 6.47 -29.84
CA LYS A 220 -6.05 7.89 -29.54
C LYS A 220 -6.28 8.19 -28.05
N ARG A 221 -5.79 7.34 -27.13
CA ARG A 221 -5.94 7.47 -25.68
C ARG A 221 -4.89 6.65 -24.92
N VAL A 222 -4.58 7.08 -23.71
CA VAL A 222 -3.77 6.33 -22.73
C VAL A 222 -4.59 5.24 -22.01
N GLY A 223 -3.97 4.54 -21.06
CA GLY A 223 -4.57 3.53 -20.17
C GLY A 223 -4.56 2.10 -20.72
N GLY A 224 -4.53 1.93 -22.04
CA GLY A 224 -4.49 0.62 -22.68
C GLY A 224 -5.71 -0.25 -22.36
N ARG A 225 -5.53 -1.25 -21.48
CA ARG A 225 -6.59 -2.15 -20.97
C ARG A 225 -7.41 -1.55 -19.81
N VAL A 226 -6.99 -0.44 -19.23
CA VAL A 226 -7.85 0.40 -18.39
C VAL A 226 -8.53 1.42 -19.31
N TYR A 227 -9.85 1.53 -19.23
CA TYR A 227 -10.63 2.44 -20.08
C TYR A 227 -12.02 2.73 -19.52
N THR A 228 -12.23 3.96 -19.09
CA THR A 228 -13.53 4.50 -18.72
C THR A 228 -14.18 5.17 -19.92
N LYS A 229 -15.42 4.78 -20.25
CA LYS A 229 -16.26 5.47 -21.24
C LYS A 229 -17.22 6.41 -20.50
N LYS A 230 -17.01 7.73 -20.62
CA LYS A 230 -18.00 8.74 -20.25
C LYS A 230 -19.20 8.67 -21.23
N MET A 231 -20.41 8.89 -20.74
CA MET A 231 -21.67 8.80 -21.46
C MET A 231 -22.62 9.89 -20.96
N GLU A 232 -23.36 10.53 -21.86
CA GLU A 232 -24.24 11.64 -21.51
C GLU A 232 -25.62 11.44 -22.15
N GLY A 233 -26.68 11.82 -21.44
CA GLY A 233 -28.05 11.76 -21.96
C GLY A 233 -29.09 12.24 -20.95
N GLY A 234 -30.10 12.98 -21.42
CA GLY A 234 -31.21 13.44 -20.59
C GLY A 234 -30.78 14.26 -19.37
N ASN A 235 -29.82 15.17 -19.55
CA ASN A 235 -29.18 15.98 -18.49
C ASN A 235 -28.50 15.16 -17.38
N LYS A 236 -28.06 13.93 -17.69
CA LYS A 236 -27.25 13.09 -16.80
C LYS A 236 -25.93 12.74 -17.46
N VAL A 237 -24.87 12.72 -16.65
CA VAL A 237 -23.56 12.17 -16.99
C VAL A 237 -23.42 10.83 -16.29
N ALA A 238 -22.82 9.86 -16.96
CA ALA A 238 -22.51 8.54 -16.44
C ALA A 238 -21.13 8.11 -16.95
N ALA A 239 -20.50 7.17 -16.25
CA ALA A 239 -19.25 6.56 -16.65
C ALA A 239 -19.32 5.05 -16.45
N ALA A 240 -18.73 4.30 -17.37
CA ALA A 240 -18.62 2.84 -17.27
C ALA A 240 -17.22 2.40 -17.71
N ASP A 241 -16.58 1.55 -16.91
CA ASP A 241 -15.30 0.95 -17.27
C ASP A 241 -15.51 -0.23 -18.20
N LEU A 242 -14.82 -0.19 -19.34
CA LEU A 242 -14.80 -1.23 -20.37
C LEU A 242 -13.49 -2.05 -20.30
N GLY A 243 -12.91 -2.13 -19.11
CA GLY A 243 -11.57 -2.65 -18.84
C GLY A 243 -11.36 -2.90 -17.36
N GLY A 244 -10.12 -2.75 -16.87
CA GLY A 244 -9.84 -2.88 -15.43
C GLY A 244 -10.59 -1.83 -14.59
N SER A 245 -11.44 -2.30 -13.66
CA SER A 245 -12.37 -1.50 -12.83
C SER A 245 -12.35 -1.88 -11.34
N VAL A 246 -11.58 -2.92 -11.00
CA VAL A 246 -11.62 -3.65 -9.72
C VAL A 246 -10.22 -3.71 -9.13
N LEU A 247 -10.09 -3.33 -7.86
CA LEU A 247 -8.93 -3.60 -7.03
C LEU A 247 -9.24 -4.79 -6.11
N THR A 248 -8.45 -5.85 -6.24
CA THR A 248 -8.51 -7.06 -5.40
C THR A 248 -7.76 -6.80 -4.09
N GLY A 249 -8.44 -6.18 -3.12
CA GLY A 249 -7.84 -5.67 -1.90
C GLY A 249 -6.98 -4.41 -2.11
N THR A 250 -6.81 -3.64 -1.03
CA THR A 250 -5.97 -2.43 -0.97
C THR A 250 -4.68 -2.65 -0.16
N LEU A 251 -4.71 -3.56 0.82
CA LEU A 251 -3.53 -3.96 1.58
C LEU A 251 -2.56 -4.72 0.67
N GLY A 252 -1.32 -4.24 0.63
CA GLY A 252 -0.24 -4.74 -0.23
C GLY A 252 -0.47 -4.59 -1.74
N ASN A 253 -1.50 -3.85 -2.13
CA ASN A 253 -1.74 -3.50 -3.52
C ASN A 253 -1.19 -2.08 -3.78
N PRO A 254 -0.15 -1.89 -4.62
CA PRO A 254 0.40 -0.56 -4.89
C PRO A 254 -0.62 0.40 -5.51
N LEU A 255 -1.67 -0.12 -6.17
CA LEU A 255 -2.77 0.69 -6.70
C LEU A 255 -3.63 1.29 -5.57
N GLY A 256 -3.66 0.68 -4.38
CA GLY A 256 -4.27 1.27 -3.18
C GLY A 256 -3.51 2.50 -2.70
N LEU A 257 -2.18 2.51 -2.81
CA LEU A 257 -1.36 3.68 -2.49
C LEU A 257 -1.55 4.81 -3.52
N LEU A 258 -1.65 4.47 -4.81
CA LEU A 258 -2.00 5.44 -5.86
C LEU A 258 -3.41 6.02 -5.67
N ALA A 259 -4.39 5.21 -5.26
CA ALA A 259 -5.74 5.70 -4.96
C ALA A 259 -5.76 6.70 -3.79
N ARG A 260 -4.92 6.48 -2.76
CA ARG A 260 -4.70 7.46 -1.68
C ARG A 260 -4.08 8.76 -2.19
N GLN A 261 -3.03 8.69 -3.01
CA GLN A 261 -2.40 9.88 -3.62
C GLN A 261 -3.36 10.70 -4.48
N LEU A 262 -4.24 10.03 -5.23
CA LEU A 262 -5.24 10.65 -6.10
C LEU A 262 -6.54 11.04 -5.37
N SER A 263 -6.64 10.75 -4.06
CA SER A 263 -7.86 10.98 -3.26
C SER A 263 -9.12 10.34 -3.85
N TYR A 264 -8.97 9.18 -4.50
CA TYR A 264 -10.09 8.47 -5.13
C TYR A 264 -10.96 7.75 -4.10
N THR A 265 -12.27 7.94 -4.21
CA THR A 265 -13.24 7.17 -3.40
C THR A 265 -13.27 5.71 -3.85
N LEU A 266 -13.04 4.85 -2.87
CA LEU A 266 -12.96 3.41 -2.98
C LEU A 266 -14.22 2.79 -2.38
N HIS A 267 -14.94 1.96 -3.16
CA HIS A 267 -16.20 1.34 -2.73
C HIS A 267 -16.07 -0.18 -2.68
N THR A 268 -16.26 -0.77 -1.50
CA THR A 268 -16.32 -2.23 -1.34
C THR A 268 -17.53 -2.80 -2.08
N VAL A 269 -17.30 -3.83 -2.89
CA VAL A 269 -18.35 -4.61 -3.55
C VAL A 269 -18.97 -5.55 -2.53
N ARG A 270 -20.30 -5.59 -2.48
CA ARG A 270 -21.05 -6.50 -1.60
C ARG A 270 -20.97 -7.92 -2.13
N ASP A 271 -20.84 -8.86 -1.21
CA ASP A 271 -20.89 -10.32 -1.40
C ASP A 271 -22.25 -10.83 -1.92
N GLN A 272 -23.34 -10.14 -1.58
CA GLN A 272 -24.71 -10.54 -1.93
C GLN A 272 -24.97 -10.50 -3.45
N CYS A 273 -24.85 -11.66 -4.08
CA CYS A 273 -25.23 -11.89 -5.48
C CYS A 273 -26.55 -12.69 -5.57
N PRO A 274 -27.72 -12.04 -5.73
CA PRO A 274 -28.99 -12.73 -5.94
C PRO A 274 -29.08 -13.35 -7.35
N LEU A 275 -29.51 -14.61 -7.42
CA LEU A 275 -29.79 -15.30 -8.68
C LEU A 275 -31.28 -15.19 -9.04
N TYR A 276 -31.55 -14.87 -10.30
CA TYR A 276 -32.90 -14.82 -10.87
C TYR A 276 -33.03 -15.81 -12.02
N GLY A 277 -34.17 -16.51 -12.09
CA GLY A 277 -34.52 -17.39 -13.19
C GLY A 277 -34.93 -16.63 -14.44
N MET A 278 -35.12 -17.36 -15.55
CA MET A 278 -35.58 -16.78 -16.83
C MET A 278 -36.95 -16.07 -16.73
N LEU A 279 -37.76 -16.41 -15.70
CA LEU A 279 -39.04 -15.77 -15.41
C LEU A 279 -38.93 -14.63 -14.38
N ALA A 280 -37.73 -14.10 -14.16
CA ALA A 280 -37.38 -13.09 -13.15
C ALA A 280 -37.73 -13.47 -11.70
N ASN A 281 -38.04 -14.74 -11.43
CA ASN A 281 -38.24 -15.27 -10.09
C ASN A 281 -36.90 -15.37 -9.35
N PHE A 282 -36.86 -14.94 -8.09
CA PHE A 282 -35.71 -15.16 -7.22
C PHE A 282 -35.48 -16.68 -7.03
N ILE A 283 -34.22 -17.10 -7.10
CA ILE A 283 -33.81 -18.49 -6.87
C ILE A 283 -33.13 -18.62 -5.51
N HIS A 284 -31.99 -17.96 -5.33
CA HIS A 284 -31.13 -18.08 -4.15
C HIS A 284 -30.09 -16.95 -4.13
N PHE A 285 -29.44 -16.72 -2.97
CA PHE A 285 -28.19 -15.93 -2.89
C PHE A 285 -26.98 -16.86 -2.97
N ILE A 286 -25.95 -16.53 -3.75
CA ILE A 286 -24.65 -17.19 -3.56
C ILE A 286 -23.86 -16.41 -2.49
N PRO A 287 -23.45 -17.01 -1.36
CA PRO A 287 -22.49 -16.39 -0.46
C PRO A 287 -21.10 -16.42 -1.11
N TYR A 288 -20.45 -15.25 -1.23
CA TYR A 288 -19.12 -15.11 -1.83
C TYR A 288 -18.30 -14.06 -1.08
N GLU A 289 -17.30 -14.49 -0.30
CA GLU A 289 -16.35 -13.54 0.30
C GLU A 289 -15.48 -12.91 -0.79
N VAL A 290 -15.82 -11.70 -1.21
CA VAL A 290 -15.09 -10.94 -2.21
C VAL A 290 -14.78 -9.54 -1.68
N TYR A 291 -13.61 -9.37 -1.07
CA TYR A 291 -13.05 -8.09 -0.67
C TYR A 291 -12.53 -7.30 -1.90
N THR A 292 -13.44 -6.99 -2.82
CA THR A 292 -13.17 -6.17 -4.01
C THR A 292 -13.52 -4.73 -3.74
N THR A 293 -12.71 -3.82 -4.25
CA THR A 293 -12.96 -2.38 -4.22
C THR A 293 -13.06 -1.82 -5.62
N ILE A 294 -14.14 -1.11 -5.94
CA ILE A 294 -14.30 -0.35 -7.19
C ILE A 294 -13.77 1.08 -6.97
N VAL A 295 -13.00 1.57 -7.93
CA VAL A 295 -12.60 2.98 -8.04
C VAL A 295 -13.73 3.74 -8.72
N LYS A 296 -14.31 4.78 -8.10
CA LYS A 296 -15.18 5.68 -8.86
C LYS A 296 -14.35 6.59 -9.76
N PRO A 297 -14.68 6.74 -11.05
CA PRO A 297 -14.15 7.84 -11.84
C PRO A 297 -14.61 9.16 -11.21
N THR A 298 -13.66 10.03 -10.89
CA THR A 298 -13.95 11.37 -10.40
C THR A 298 -14.36 12.28 -11.56
N ASP A 299 -15.23 13.25 -11.27
CA ASP A 299 -15.57 14.35 -12.19
C ASP A 299 -14.40 15.34 -12.28
N GLN A 300 -13.26 14.86 -12.78
CA GLN A 300 -12.16 15.71 -13.23
C GLN A 300 -12.67 16.51 -14.43
N VAL A 301 -12.88 17.81 -14.19
CA VAL A 301 -13.07 18.82 -15.23
C VAL A 301 -11.70 19.05 -15.87
N ASP A 302 -11.53 18.57 -17.10
CA ASP A 302 -10.32 18.82 -17.88
C ASP A 302 -10.10 20.35 -18.00
N SER A 303 -8.89 20.81 -17.63
CA SER A 303 -8.46 22.22 -17.65
C SER A 303 -7.43 22.47 -18.74
#